data_AF-A0A0A0M186-F1
#
_entry.id   AF-A0A0A0M186-F1
#
_cell.length_a   1.000
_cell.length_b   1.000
_cell.length_c   1.000
_cell.angle_alpha   90.00
_cell.angle_beta   90.00
_cell.angle_gamma   90.00
#
_symmetry.space_group_name_H-M   'P 1'
#
loop_
_entity.id
_entity.type
_entity.pdbx_description
1 polymer ?
#
loop_
_entity_poly.entity_id
_entity_poly.type
_entity_poly.pdbx_seq_one_letter_code
_entity_poly.pdbx_strand_id
1 'polypeptide(L)'
;MAVDVSDIYKFGVLLFEMIVNPQLRDEIKQGESDFVGYIKMQLPNNLQAVINEDIKLQRESMVNQAKAAINLALMCTDQSSGHQPNLKYIFDNVTRLLSNHKMHDTEEGR
;
A
#
# COMPACT_ATOMS: atom_id res chain seq x y z
N MET A 1 -14.73 5.66 -18.95
CA MET A 1 -14.11 6.57 -17.98
C MET A 1 -12.64 6.60 -18.31
N ALA A 2 -12.11 7.76 -18.74
CA ALA A 2 -10.66 7.91 -18.87
C ALA A 2 -10.10 8.03 -17.46
N VAL A 3 -9.04 7.29 -17.16
CA VAL A 3 -8.32 7.38 -15.89
C VAL A 3 -7.03 8.13 -16.16
N ASP A 4 -6.79 9.17 -15.36
CA ASP A 4 -5.63 10.03 -15.49
C ASP A 4 -4.49 9.58 -14.55
N VAL A 5 -3.28 10.07 -14.80
CA VAL A 5 -2.10 10.02 -13.91
C VAL A 5 -2.47 10.48 -12.50
N SER A 6 -3.37 11.46 -12.38
CA SER A 6 -3.93 11.92 -11.10
C SER A 6 -4.70 10.82 -10.37
N ASP A 7 -5.47 9.99 -11.07
CA ASP A 7 -6.25 8.92 -10.46
C ASP A 7 -5.35 7.78 -9.98
N ILE A 8 -4.30 7.45 -10.74
CA ILE A 8 -3.29 6.46 -10.31
C ILE A 8 -2.56 6.94 -9.06
N TYR A 9 -2.19 8.23 -9.03
CA TYR A 9 -1.56 8.84 -7.85
C TYR A 9 -2.47 8.73 -6.62
N LYS A 10 -3.74 9.16 -6.74
CA LYS A 10 -4.72 9.11 -5.65
C LYS A 10 -4.99 7.69 -5.18
N PHE A 11 -5.03 6.72 -6.10
CA PHE A 11 -5.11 5.31 -5.74
C PHE A 11 -3.90 4.88 -4.89
N GLY A 12 -2.69 5.29 -5.27
CA GLY A 12 -1.49 5.02 -4.49
C GLY A 12 -1.52 5.63 -3.09
N VAL A 13 -2.01 6.87 -2.95
CA VAL A 13 -2.22 7.53 -1.65
C VAL A 13 -3.22 6.75 -0.80
N LEU A 14 -4.37 6.39 -1.36
CA LEU A 14 -5.37 5.59 -0.67
C LEU A 14 -4.81 4.22 -0.23
N LEU A 15 -3.99 3.58 -1.06
CA LEU A 15 -3.37 2.32 -0.73
C LEU A 15 -2.39 2.46 0.45
N PHE A 16 -1.65 3.57 0.54
CA PHE A 16 -0.88 3.87 1.74
C PHE A 16 -1.78 4.07 2.96
N GLU A 17 -2.85 4.85 2.86
CA GLU A 17 -3.77 5.09 3.98
C GLU A 17 -4.40 3.80 4.53
N MET A 18 -4.65 2.80 3.68
CA MET A 18 -5.19 1.51 4.12
C MET A 18 -4.17 0.64 4.88
N ILE A 19 -2.86 0.80 4.60
CA ILE A 19 -1.81 -0.07 5.14
C ILE A 19 -1.10 0.58 6.34
N VAL A 20 -0.94 1.90 6.28
CA VAL A 20 -0.23 2.70 7.27
C VAL A 20 -1.14 2.98 8.46
N ASN A 21 -0.55 3.14 9.64
CA ASN A 21 -1.32 3.48 10.84
C ASN A 21 -2.18 4.74 10.60
N PRO A 22 -3.52 4.69 10.80
CA PRO A 22 -4.40 5.84 10.65
C PRO A 22 -3.98 7.07 11.45
N GLN A 23 -3.35 6.89 12.62
CA GLN A 23 -2.87 8.00 13.45
C GLN A 23 -1.74 8.80 12.77
N LEU A 24 -0.93 8.17 11.92
CA LEU A 24 0.10 8.87 11.12
C LEU A 24 -0.52 9.87 10.15
N ARG A 25 -1.72 9.61 9.64
CA ARG A 25 -2.43 10.54 8.75
C ARG A 25 -2.86 11.79 9.51
N ASP A 26 -3.38 11.62 10.72
CA ASP A 26 -3.86 12.73 11.56
C ASP A 26 -2.72 13.62 12.07
N GLU A 27 -1.53 13.04 12.27
CA GLU A 27 -0.30 13.74 12.62
C GLU A 27 0.26 14.55 11.43
N ILE A 28 0.21 13.99 10.22
CA ILE A 28 0.70 14.64 9.00
C ILE A 28 -0.39 15.52 8.38
N LYS A 29 -0.61 16.69 8.99
CA LYS A 29 -1.61 17.68 8.54
C LYS A 29 -1.20 18.50 7.30
N GLN A 30 -0.16 18.09 6.58
CA GLN A 30 0.45 18.91 5.52
C GLN A 30 -0.01 18.58 4.09
N GLY A 31 -0.87 17.56 3.91
CA GLY A 31 -1.47 17.21 2.61
C GLY A 31 -0.90 15.92 2.02
N GLU A 32 -1.43 15.49 0.86
CA GLU A 32 -1.12 14.18 0.27
C GLU A 32 0.37 14.01 -0.07
N SER A 33 1.00 15.04 -0.65
CA SER A 33 2.42 15.00 -1.03
C SER A 33 3.35 14.84 0.18
N ASP A 34 3.08 15.56 1.27
CA ASP A 34 3.89 15.49 2.49
C ASP A 34 3.69 14.17 3.22
N PHE A 35 2.46 13.64 3.22
CA PHE A 35 2.16 12.29 3.70
C PHE A 35 2.95 11.22 2.93
N VAL A 36 2.90 11.25 1.60
CA VAL A 36 3.67 10.33 0.75
C VAL A 36 5.18 10.49 0.98
N GLY A 37 5.67 11.73 1.08
CA GLY A 37 7.08 12.03 1.33
C GLY A 37 7.57 11.45 2.65
N TYR A 38 6.79 11.64 3.72
CA TYR A 38 7.09 11.07 5.04
C TYR A 38 7.16 9.55 5.00
N ILE A 39 6.16 8.89 4.40
CA ILE A 39 6.13 7.42 4.29
C ILE A 39 7.36 6.91 3.53
N LYS A 40 7.67 7.51 2.38
CA LYS A 40 8.84 7.15 1.56
C LYS A 40 10.15 7.27 2.34
N MET A 41 10.27 8.25 3.23
CA MET A 41 11.45 8.43 4.09
C MET A 41 11.55 7.35 5.18
N GLN A 42 10.42 6.89 5.73
CA GLN A 42 10.41 5.93 6.84
C GLN A 42 10.52 4.46 6.39
N LEU A 43 9.93 4.10 5.25
CA LEU A 43 9.84 2.72 4.78
C LEU A 43 11.17 1.95 4.69
N PRO A 44 12.28 2.53 4.18
CA PRO A 44 13.56 1.80 4.07
C PRO A 44 14.10 1.32 5.42
N ASN A 45 13.81 2.06 6.49
CA ASN A 45 14.43 1.86 7.80
C ASN A 45 13.45 1.30 8.84
N ASN A 46 12.15 1.49 8.64
CA ASN A 46 11.18 1.26 9.70
C ASN A 46 9.78 0.87 9.21
N LEU A 47 9.71 -0.14 8.34
CA LEU A 47 8.43 -0.73 7.90
C LEU A 47 7.49 -1.06 9.07
N GLN A 48 8.05 -1.61 10.15
CA GLN A 48 7.31 -2.00 11.34
C GLN A 48 6.77 -0.82 12.15
N ALA A 49 7.29 0.40 12.04
CA ALA A 49 6.66 1.57 12.66
C ALA A 49 5.55 2.17 11.81
N VAL A 50 5.59 1.94 10.49
CA VAL A 50 4.69 2.58 9.53
C VAL A 50 3.42 1.78 9.31
N ILE A 51 3.50 0.45 9.25
CA ILE A 51 2.34 -0.42 9.05
C ILE A 51 1.37 -0.35 10.25
N ASN A 52 0.07 -0.47 10.01
CA ASN A 52 -0.96 -0.56 11.05
C ASN A 52 -0.65 -1.72 12.04
N GLU A 53 -0.77 -1.47 13.34
CA GLU A 53 -0.60 -2.49 14.39
C GLU A 53 -1.48 -3.72 14.17
N ASP A 54 -2.70 -3.53 13.68
CA ASP A 54 -3.62 -4.63 13.34
C ASP A 54 -3.05 -5.57 12.28
N ILE A 55 -2.15 -5.10 11.41
CA ILE A 55 -1.45 -5.91 10.39
C ILE A 55 -0.19 -6.56 11.02
N LYS A 56 0.50 -5.86 11.93
CA LYS A 56 1.70 -6.38 12.63
C LYS A 56 1.37 -7.56 13.52
N LEU A 57 0.19 -7.55 14.15
CA LEU A 57 -0.27 -8.61 15.04
C LEU A 57 -0.76 -9.86 14.29
N GLN A 58 -0.78 -9.83 12.96
CA GLN A 58 -1.21 -10.96 12.15
C GLN A 58 -0.03 -11.85 11.73
N ARG A 59 -0.35 -12.89 10.96
CA ARG A 59 0.62 -13.84 10.42
C ARG A 59 1.65 -13.14 9.53
N GLU A 60 2.83 -13.73 9.44
CA GLU A 60 3.91 -13.28 8.56
C GLU A 60 3.46 -13.14 7.09
N SER A 61 2.51 -13.97 6.65
CA SER A 61 1.90 -13.89 5.32
C SER A 61 1.16 -12.57 5.08
N MET A 62 0.44 -12.04 6.07
CA MET A 62 -0.23 -10.74 6.00
C MET A 62 0.79 -9.60 5.91
N VAL A 63 1.88 -9.68 6.69
CA VAL A 63 2.98 -8.70 6.63
C VAL A 63 3.64 -8.69 5.24
N ASN A 64 3.81 -9.85 4.63
CA ASN A 64 4.35 -9.96 3.27
C ASN A 64 3.38 -9.41 2.21
N GLN A 65 2.06 -9.60 2.38
CA GLN A 65 1.06 -8.95 1.54
C GLN A 65 1.09 -7.42 1.69
N ALA A 66 1.23 -6.92 2.92
CA ALA A 66 1.35 -5.48 3.18
C ALA A 66 2.59 -4.88 2.52
N LYS A 67 3.75 -5.58 2.55
CA LYS A 67 4.96 -5.17 1.80
C LYS A 67 4.71 -5.06 0.30
N ALA A 68 4.04 -6.06 -0.27
CA ALA A 68 3.73 -6.06 -1.71
C ALA A 68 2.74 -4.93 -2.08
N ALA A 69 1.75 -4.66 -1.22
CA ALA A 69 0.82 -3.55 -1.40
C ALA A 69 1.51 -2.17 -1.25
N ILE A 70 2.46 -2.04 -0.31
CA ILE A 70 3.32 -0.85 -0.18
C ILE A 70 4.14 -0.61 -1.45
N ASN A 71 4.75 -1.65 -2.02
CA ASN A 71 5.49 -1.52 -3.27
C ASN A 71 4.60 -1.05 -4.42
N LEU A 72 3.37 -1.55 -4.51
CA LEU A 72 2.40 -1.07 -5.49
C LEU A 72 2.05 0.41 -5.26
N ALA A 73 1.85 0.83 -4.02
CA ALA A 73 1.58 2.22 -3.66
C ALA A 73 2.77 3.15 -4.00
N LEU A 74 4.01 2.69 -3.77
CA LEU A 74 5.22 3.40 -4.17
C LEU A 74 5.28 3.64 -5.69
N MET A 75 4.96 2.62 -6.49
CA MET A 75 4.91 2.75 -7.95
C MET A 75 3.80 3.70 -8.40
N CYS A 76 2.62 3.64 -7.77
CA CYS A 76 1.49 4.51 -8.10
C CYS A 76 1.76 5.98 -7.73
N THR A 77 2.52 6.24 -6.66
CA THR A 77 2.84 7.60 -6.19
C THR A 77 4.18 8.14 -6.73
N ASP A 78 4.85 7.42 -7.62
CA ASP A 78 6.06 7.90 -8.27
C ASP A 78 5.73 8.76 -9.51
N GLN A 79 5.69 10.08 -9.31
CA GLN A 79 5.47 11.04 -10.38
C GLN A 79 6.77 11.43 -11.11
N SER A 80 7.94 11.01 -10.62
CA SER A 80 9.24 11.44 -11.14
C SER A 80 9.64 10.74 -12.44
N SER A 81 9.13 9.53 -12.66
CA SER A 81 9.60 8.65 -13.71
C SER A 81 8.67 8.59 -14.92
N GLY A 82 7.42 9.06 -14.82
CA GLY A 82 6.37 8.79 -15.83
C GLY A 82 6.03 7.29 -15.95
N HIS A 83 6.56 6.43 -15.06
CA HIS A 83 6.41 4.98 -15.05
C HIS A 83 5.33 4.50 -14.07
N GLN A 84 4.35 5.36 -13.76
CA GLN A 84 3.19 4.90 -13.02
C GLN A 84 2.58 3.66 -13.71
N PRO A 85 2.20 2.64 -12.94
CA PRO A 85 1.67 1.42 -13.52
C PRO A 85 0.34 1.71 -14.21
N ASN A 86 0.10 1.06 -15.34
CA ASN A 86 -1.23 1.11 -15.95
C ASN A 86 -2.24 0.35 -15.07
N LEU A 87 -3.54 0.65 -15.26
CA LEU A 87 -4.62 0.03 -14.49
C LEU A 87 -4.65 -1.49 -14.56
N LYS A 88 -4.26 -2.09 -15.69
CA LYS A 88 -4.22 -3.54 -15.81
C LYS A 88 -3.21 -4.12 -14.82
N TYR A 89 -2.02 -3.52 -14.75
CA TYR A 89 -0.99 -3.93 -13.79
C TYR A 89 -1.46 -3.75 -12.34
N ILE A 90 -2.12 -2.62 -12.04
CA ILE A 90 -2.69 -2.35 -10.70
C ILE A 90 -3.71 -3.45 -10.36
N PHE A 91 -4.66 -3.70 -11.26
CA PHE A 91 -5.72 -4.69 -11.08
C PHE A 91 -5.17 -6.10 -10.87
N ASP A 92 -4.22 -6.53 -11.71
CA ASP A 92 -3.60 -7.86 -11.61
C ASP A 92 -2.90 -8.03 -10.25
N ASN A 93 -2.19 -6.99 -9.78
CA ASN A 93 -1.50 -7.02 -8.49
C ASN A 93 -2.47 -7.04 -7.30
N VAL A 94 -3.51 -6.21 -7.32
CA VAL A 94 -4.55 -6.22 -6.27
C VAL A 94 -5.26 -7.58 -6.23
N THR A 95 -5.63 -8.14 -7.38
CA THR A 95 -6.27 -9.45 -7.47
C THR A 95 -5.38 -10.55 -6.89
N ARG A 96 -4.07 -10.50 -7.16
CA ARG A 96 -3.10 -11.45 -6.60
C ARG A 96 -3.00 -11.33 -5.08
N LEU A 97 -2.95 -10.11 -4.54
CA LEU A 97 -2.94 -9.87 -3.09
C LEU A 97 -4.18 -10.50 -2.43
N LEU A 98 -5.36 -10.29 -3.00
CA LEU A 98 -6.62 -10.85 -2.50
C LEU A 98 -6.70 -12.38 -2.64
N SER A 99 -6.14 -12.95 -3.70
CA SER A 99 -6.16 -14.39 -3.94
C SER A 99 -5.23 -15.14 -2.98
N ASN A 100 -4.09 -14.55 -2.65
CA ASN A 100 -3.14 -15.09 -1.67
C ASN A 100 -3.73 -15.13 -0.24
N HIS A 101 -4.68 -14.24 0.08
CA HIS A 101 -5.43 -14.30 1.33
C HIS A 101 -6.31 -15.57 1.41
N LYS A 102 -7.05 -15.87 0.33
CA LYS A 102 -8.02 -16.99 0.31
C LYS A 102 -7.39 -18.38 0.47
N MET A 103 -6.14 -18.55 0.07
CA MET A 103 -5.45 -19.84 0.19
C MET A 103 -5.12 -20.19 1.66
N HIS A 104 -4.88 -19.18 2.50
CA HIS A 104 -4.54 -19.40 3.91
C HIS A 104 -5.75 -19.66 4.82
N ASP A 105 -6.95 -19.21 4.45
CA ASP A 105 -8.18 -19.48 5.21
C ASP A 105 -8.65 -20.95 5.07
N THR A 106 -8.11 -21.70 4.10
CA THR A 106 -8.52 -23.09 3.82
C THR A 106 -7.70 -24.12 4.61
N GLU A 107 -6.54 -23.75 5.15
CA GLU A 107 -5.65 -24.68 5.87
C GLU A 107 -5.84 -24.70 7.39
N GLU A 108 -6.62 -23.77 7.96
CA GLU A 108 -6.84 -23.68 9.41
C GLU A 108 -8.07 -24.46 9.91
N GLY A 109 -8.69 -25.24 9.02
CA GLY A 109 -9.84 -26.10 9.31
C GLY A 109 -9.55 -27.59 9.17
N ARG A 110 -8.30 -28.04 9.28
CA ARG A 110 -7.92 -29.46 9.19
C ARG A 110 -7.04 -29.93 10.33
#